data_AF-A0A5B2Z8J6-F1
#
_entry.id   AF-A0A5B2Z8J6-F1
#
_cell.length_a   1.000
_cell.length_b   1.000
_cell.length_c   1.000
_cell.angle_alpha   90.00
_cell.angle_beta   90.00
_cell.angle_gamma   90.00
#
_symmetry.space_group_name_H-M   'P 1'
#
loop_
_entity.id
_entity.type
_entity.pdbx_description
1 polymer ?
#
loop_
_entity_poly.entity_id
_entity_poly.type
_entity_poly.pdbx_seq_one_letter_code
_entity_poly.pdbx_strand_id
1 'polypeptide(L)' 'MAKTASFAAVHFTVAFGVGYALTGSAVVGGALALVEPACNTLAYHLHEKVWKRIEARRALHPAAASAPLRL' A
#
# COMPACT_ATOMS: atom_id res chain seq x y z
N MET A 1 10.68 -16.39 -13.73
CA MET A 1 11.04 -15.88 -12.40
C MET A 1 12.27 -14.96 -12.38
N ALA A 2 13.15 -14.99 -13.38
CA ALA A 2 14.28 -14.05 -13.45
C ALA A 2 13.88 -12.56 -13.50
N LYS A 3 12.80 -12.19 -14.23
CA LYS A 3 12.29 -10.80 -14.28
C LYS A 3 11.92 -10.25 -12.90
N THR A 4 11.25 -11.06 -12.07
CA THR A 4 10.82 -10.66 -10.73
C THR A 4 12.02 -10.47 -9.80
N ALA A 5 13.02 -11.36 -9.90
CA ALA A 5 14.25 -11.27 -9.13
C ALA A 5 15.10 -10.05 -9.55
N SER A 6 15.19 -9.76 -10.85
CA SER A 6 15.90 -8.56 -11.35
C SER A 6 15.23 -7.27 -10.84
N PHE A 7 13.90 -7.22 -10.79
CA PHE A 7 13.18 -6.05 -10.30
C PHE A 7 13.43 -5.81 -8.80
N ALA A 8 13.40 -6.88 -8.00
CA ALA A 8 13.76 -6.82 -6.58
C ALA A 8 15.22 -6.38 -6.38
N ALA A 9 16.16 -6.93 -7.13
CA ALA A 9 17.57 -6.57 -7.02
C ALA A 9 17.83 -5.09 -7.34
N VAL A 10 17.21 -4.54 -8.39
CA VAL A 10 17.31 -3.11 -8.72
C VAL A 10 16.76 -2.25 -7.59
N HIS A 11 15.60 -2.61 -7.06
CA HIS A 11 14.97 -1.89 -5.95
C HIS A 11 15.86 -1.85 -4.69
N PHE A 12 16.37 -3.01 -4.26
CA PHE A 12 17.28 -3.09 -3.11
C PHE A 12 18.55 -2.28 -3.35
N THR A 13 19.11 -2.31 -4.56
CA THR A 13 20.34 -1.59 -4.90
C THR A 13 20.12 -0.08 -4.88
N VAL A 14 19.00 0.41 -5.43
CA VAL A 14 18.67 1.84 -5.45
C VAL A 14 18.32 2.34 -4.05
N ALA A 15 17.48 1.63 -3.29
CA ALA A 15 17.10 2.02 -1.94
C ALA A 15 18.30 2.05 -0.98
N PHE A 16 19.18 1.03 -1.07
CA PHE A 16 20.43 1.01 -0.32
C PHE A 16 21.37 2.12 -0.77
N GLY A 17 21.56 2.32 -2.08
CA GLY A 17 22.44 3.34 -2.64
C GLY A 17 22.03 4.77 -2.27
N VAL A 18 20.74 5.09 -2.39
CA VAL A 18 20.18 6.41 -2.01
C VAL A 18 20.27 6.61 -0.51
N GLY A 19 19.88 5.61 0.29
CA GLY A 19 19.97 5.69 1.75
C GLY A 19 21.42 5.83 2.24
N TYR A 20 22.36 5.11 1.64
CA TYR A 20 23.78 5.25 1.95
C TYR A 20 24.33 6.61 1.52
N ALA A 21 23.97 7.10 0.32
CA ALA A 21 24.43 8.41 -0.18
C ALA A 21 23.94 9.58 0.69
N LEU A 22 22.72 9.50 1.22
CA LEU A 22 22.13 10.55 2.06
C LEU A 22 22.60 10.49 3.52
N THR A 23 22.85 9.29 4.05
CA THR A 23 23.10 9.10 5.49
C THR A 23 24.54 8.71 5.82
N GLY A 24 25.34 8.27 4.85
CA GLY A 24 26.67 7.70 5.05
C GLY A 24 26.69 6.37 5.81
N SER A 25 25.53 5.78 6.11
CA SER A 25 25.39 4.60 6.96
C SER A 25 24.70 3.46 6.22
N ALA A 26 25.40 2.32 6.12
CA ALA A 26 24.91 1.11 5.48
C ALA A 26 23.68 0.52 6.20
N VAL A 27 23.58 0.72 7.52
CA VAL A 27 22.44 0.24 8.32
C VAL A 27 21.16 0.97 7.92
N VAL A 28 21.25 2.29 7.71
CA VAL A 28 20.08 3.10 7.31
C VAL A 28 19.66 2.78 5.87
N GLY A 29 20.62 2.59 4.95
CA GLY A 29 20.33 2.15 3.58
C GLY A 29 19.65 0.78 3.52
N GLY A 30 20.11 -0.17 4.34
CA GLY A 30 19.49 -1.50 4.45
C GLY A 30 18.08 -1.45 5.05
N ALA A 31 17.88 -0.64 6.09
CA ALA A 31 16.55 -0.42 6.66
C ALA A 31 15.59 0.21 5.63
N LEU A 32 16.04 1.20 4.85
CA LEU A 32 15.23 1.84 3.81
C LEU A 32 14.74 0.84 2.76
N ALA A 33 15.61 -0.08 2.33
CA ALA A 33 15.27 -1.09 1.34
C ALA A 33 14.18 -2.07 1.78
N LEU A 34 13.98 -2.23 3.10
CA LEU A 34 12.90 -3.06 3.67
C LEU A 34 11.67 -2.22 4.05
N VAL A 35 11.88 -0.94 4.38
CA VAL A 35 10.81 -0.02 4.79
C VAL A 35 9.81 0.23 3.66
N GLU A 36 10.26 0.37 2.41
CA GLU A 36 9.35 0.66 1.29
C GLU A 36 8.28 -0.43 1.09
N PRO A 37 8.63 -1.74 0.92
CA PRO A 37 7.62 -2.78 0.78
C PRO A 37 6.79 -2.98 2.06
N ALA A 38 7.37 -2.77 3.25
CA ALA A 38 6.67 -2.86 4.52
C ALA A 38 5.60 -1.75 4.66
N CYS A 39 5.97 -0.50 4.39
CA CYS A 39 5.05 0.65 4.38
C CYS A 39 3.98 0.49 3.30
N ASN A 40 4.34 0.02 2.10
CA ASN A 40 3.36 -0.20 1.03
C ASN A 40 2.32 -1.26 1.42
N THR A 41 2.75 -2.36 2.06
CA THR A 41 1.85 -3.40 2.57
C THR A 41 0.96 -2.88 3.70
N LEU A 42 1.54 -2.11 4.63
CA LEU A 42 0.81 -1.54 5.77
C LEU A 42 -0.23 -0.51 5.31
N ALA A 43 0.15 0.38 4.39
CA ALA A 43 -0.73 1.36 3.79
C ALA A 43 -1.88 0.70 3.05
N TYR A 44 -1.60 -0.34 2.26
CA TYR A 44 -2.64 -1.09 1.55
C TYR A 44 -3.59 -1.80 2.52
N HIS A 45 -3.06 -2.41 3.59
CA HIS A 45 -3.87 -3.07 4.60
C HIS A 45 -4.78 -2.09 5.37
N LEU A 46 -4.26 -0.92 5.73
CA LEU A 46 -5.05 0.15 6.34
C LEU A 46 -6.08 0.72 5.36
N HIS A 47 -5.71 0.93 4.10
CA HIS A 47 -6.61 1.40 3.05
C HIS A 47 -7.80 0.46 2.88
N GLU A 48 -7.56 -0.84 2.74
CA GLU A 48 -8.60 -1.88 2.69
C GLU A 48 -9.54 -1.81 3.91
N LYS A 49 -8.98 -1.68 5.11
CA LYS A 49 -9.75 -1.67 6.37
C LYS A 49 -10.60 -0.41 6.52
N VAL A 50 -10.08 0.74 6.08
CA VAL A 50 -10.81 2.02 6.06
C VAL A 50 -11.89 1.98 4.99
N TRP A 51 -11.58 1.49 3.80
CA TRP A 51 -12.52 1.40 2.68
C TRP A 51 -13.70 0.47 2.99
N LYS A 52 -13.45 -0.72 3.57
CA LYS A 52 -14.51 -1.61 4.05
C LYS A 52 -15.44 -0.95 5.07
N ARG A 53 -14.90 -0.11 5.95
CA ARG A 53 -15.72 0.67 6.89
C ARG A 53 -16.56 1.74 6.19
N ILE A 54 -16.01 2.41 5.18
CA ILE A 54 -16.74 3.41 4.38
C ILE A 54 -17.85 2.72 3.58
N GLU A 55 -17.56 1.60 2.91
CA GLU A 55 -18.54 0.78 2.19
C GLU A 55 -19.65 0.26 3.10
N ALA A 56 -19.31 -0.24 4.29
CA ALA A 56 -20.30 -0.68 5.28
C ALA A 56 -21.24 0.46 5.73
N ARG A 57 -20.71 1.68 5.90
CA ARG A 57 -21.58 2.85 6.20
C ARG A 57 -22.41 3.30 5.00
N ARG A 58 -21.91 3.12 3.77
CA ARG A 58 -22.66 3.38 2.52
C ARG A 58 -23.79 2.37 2.33
N ALA A 59 -23.57 1.09 2.67
CA ALA A 59 -24.57 0.04 2.61
C ALA A 59 -25.69 0.20 3.65
N LEU A 60 -25.44 0.91 4.76
CA LEU A 60 -26.42 1.26 5.80
C LEU A 60 -27.24 2.52 5.48
N HIS A 61 -26.92 3.23 4.39
CA HIS A 61 -27.85 4.16 3.74
C HIS A 61 -28.42 3.54 2.45
N PRO A 62 -29.29 2.51 2.52
CA PRO A 62 -30.30 2.28 1.50
C PRO A 62 -31.39 3.35 1.71
N ALA A 63 -31.01 4.62 1.57
CA ALA A 63 -31.97 5.71 1.61
C ALA A 63 -32.77 5.66 0.32
N ALA A 64 -33.94 5.04 0.43
CA ALA A 64 -35.15 5.49 -0.25
C ALA A 64 -35.10 5.54 -1.79
N ALA A 65 -34.62 4.48 -2.45
CA ALA A 65 -35.10 4.14 -3.79
C ALA A 65 -36.51 3.52 -3.68
N SER A 66 -37.43 4.36 -3.23
CA SER A 66 -38.83 4.45 -3.60
C SER A 66 -39.43 3.25 -4.34
N ALA A 67 -40.20 2.49 -3.56
CA ALA A 67 -41.52 1.93 -3.85
C ALA A 67 -41.88 1.59 -5.32
N PRO A 68 -42.30 0.34 -5.62
CA PRO A 68 -42.90 0.03 -6.91
C PRO A 68 -44.18 0.84 -7.05
N LEU A 69 -44.19 1.79 -8.00
CA LEU A 69 -45.38 2.54 -8.36
C LEU A 69 -46.39 1.55 -8.97
N ARG A 70 -47.32 1.04 -8.15
CA ARG A 70 -48.49 0.30 -8.59
C ARG A 70 -49.52 1.30 -9.13
N LEU A 71 -49.67 1.37 -10.44
CA LEU A 71 -50.90 1.78 -11.15
C LEU A 71 -51.05 0.88 -12.38
#